data_AF-A0A208Y5E3-F1
#
_entry.id   AF-A0A208Y5E3-F1
#
_cell.length_a   1.000
_cell.length_b   1.000
_cell.length_c   1.000
_cell.angle_alpha   90.00
_cell.angle_beta   90.00
_cell.angle_gamma   90.00
#
_symmetry.space_group_name_H-M   'P 1'
#
loop_
_entity.id
_entity.type
_entity.pdbx_description
1 polymer ?
#
loop_
_entity_poly.entity_id
_entity_poly.type
_entity_poly.pdbx_seq_one_letter_code
_entity_poly.pdbx_strand_id
1 'polypeptide(L)' 'MATKLRLGPLPKQETVKMTISLPVELKANLERYAAMHSQVYGEQVDAAALAPHMLAWFLKNDRGFRQRSE' A
#
# COMPACT_ATOMS: atom_id res chain seq x y z
N MET A 1 -37.08 18.88 -13.61
CA MET A 1 -36.13 18.01 -14.34
C MET A 1 -34.71 18.42 -13.99
N ALA A 2 -34.07 17.72 -13.06
CA ALA A 2 -32.62 17.54 -12.89
C ALA A 2 -32.37 16.93 -11.49
N THR A 3 -32.31 15.61 -11.43
CA THR A 3 -31.99 14.82 -10.24
C THR A 3 -30.56 15.16 -9.80
N LYS A 4 -30.40 15.82 -8.64
CA LYS A 4 -29.08 16.05 -8.05
C LYS A 4 -28.42 14.68 -7.82
N LEU A 5 -27.34 14.41 -8.55
CA LEU A 5 -26.49 13.25 -8.30
C LEU A 5 -26.06 13.30 -6.82
N ARG A 6 -26.38 12.25 -6.06
CA ARG A 6 -26.05 12.12 -4.63
C ARG A 6 -24.55 11.90 -4.39
N LEU A 7 -23.77 11.79 -5.47
CA LEU A 7 -22.32 11.70 -5.41
C LEU A 7 -21.76 13.13 -5.51
N GLY A 8 -21.29 13.65 -4.38
CA GLY A 8 -20.38 14.80 -4.39
C GLY A 8 -19.11 14.49 -5.18
N PRO A 9 -18.24 15.48 -5.45
CA PRO A 9 -16.99 15.23 -6.15
C PRO A 9 -16.23 14.07 -5.49
N LEU A 10 -15.88 13.07 -6.30
CA LEU A 10 -15.14 11.89 -5.83
C LEU A 10 -13.86 12.34 -5.11
N PRO A 11 -13.53 11.76 -3.95
CA PRO A 11 -12.28 12.09 -3.27
C PRO A 11 -11.12 11.84 -4.23
N LYS A 12 -10.31 12.86 -4.47
CA LYS A 12 -9.08 12.70 -5.25
C LYS A 12 -8.18 11.76 -4.44
N GLN A 13 -7.93 10.57 -4.97
CA GLN A 13 -6.86 9.73 -4.44
C GLN A 13 -5.53 10.39 -4.84
N GLU A 14 -4.95 11.15 -3.91
CA GLU A 14 -3.65 11.76 -4.11
C GLU A 14 -2.57 10.70 -3.86
N THR A 15 -1.86 10.33 -4.93
CA THR A 15 -0.71 9.41 -4.84
C THR A 15 0.57 10.23 -4.78
N VAL A 16 1.35 10.05 -3.72
CA VAL A 16 2.67 10.67 -3.57
C VAL A 16 3.74 9.66 -3.92
N LYS A 17 4.66 10.01 -4.84
CA LYS A 17 5.85 9.19 -5.13
C LYS A 17 6.94 9.52 -4.11
N MET A 18 7.44 8.51 -3.43
CA MET A 18 8.55 8.63 -2.48
C MET A 18 9.68 7.70 -2.90
N THR A 19 10.88 8.24 -3.09
CA THR A 19 12.09 7.44 -3.36
C THR A 19 12.77 7.11 -2.04
N ILE A 20 12.98 5.82 -1.77
CA ILE A 20 13.62 5.34 -0.54
C ILE A 20 14.82 4.46 -0.89
N SER A 21 15.88 4.56 -0.09
CA SER A 21 17.00 3.62 -0.14
C SER A 21 16.68 2.40 0.73
N LEU A 22 16.74 1.21 0.14
CA LEU A 22 16.49 -0.05 0.84
C LEU A 22 17.77 -0.89 0.90
N PRO A 23 18.01 -1.63 1.99
CA PRO A 23 19.02 -2.68 2.00
C PRO A 23 18.75 -3.72 0.90
N VAL A 24 19.81 -4.25 0.30
CA VAL A 24 19.71 -5.25 -0.79
C VAL A 24 18.91 -6.47 -0.35
N GLU A 25 19.13 -6.94 0.88
CA GLU A 25 18.43 -8.08 1.45
C GLU A 25 16.92 -7.84 1.56
N LEU A 26 16.51 -6.63 1.96
CA LEU A 26 15.10 -6.28 2.08
C LEU A 26 14.42 -6.27 0.71
N LYS A 27 15.08 -5.71 -0.32
CA LYS A 27 14.59 -5.78 -1.70
C LYS A 27 14.38 -7.22 -2.15
N ALA A 28 15.37 -8.10 -1.94
CA ALA A 28 15.29 -9.50 -2.34
C ALA A 28 14.14 -10.25 -1.63
N ASN A 29 13.94 -9.97 -0.34
CA ASN A 29 12.83 -10.55 0.43
C ASN A 29 11.46 -10.06 -0.07
N LEU A 30 11.34 -8.78 -0.44
CA LEU A 30 10.11 -8.24 -1.02
C LEU A 30 9.81 -8.86 -2.39
N GLU A 31 10.80 -9.01 -3.26
CA GLU A 31 10.65 -9.66 -4.57
C GLU A 31 10.22 -11.12 -4.42
N ARG A 32 10.81 -11.84 -3.46
CA ARG A 32 10.41 -13.22 -3.16
C ARG A 32 8.97 -13.31 -2.64
N TYR A 33 8.58 -12.39 -1.75
CA TYR A 33 7.21 -12.33 -1.24
C TYR A 33 6.21 -12.02 -2.36
N ALA A 34 6.56 -11.10 -3.26
CA ALA A 34 5.75 -10.75 -4.42
C ALA A 34 5.56 -11.93 -5.38
N ALA A 35 6.63 -12.69 -5.64
CA ALA A 35 6.57 -13.92 -6.43
C ALA A 35 5.65 -14.97 -5.79
N MET A 36 5.75 -15.17 -4.47
CA MET A 36 4.87 -16.09 -3.74
C MET A 36 3.40 -15.63 -3.79
N HIS A 37 3.13 -14.34 -3.57
CA HIS A 37 1.78 -13.78 -3.66
C HIS A 37 1.20 -13.99 -5.06
N SER A 38 2.02 -13.80 -6.09
CA SER A 38 1.62 -14.00 -7.48
C SER A 38 1.27 -15.45 -7.78
N GLN A 39 1.99 -16.41 -7.18
CA GLN A 39 1.69 -17.84 -7.31
C GLN A 39 0.37 -18.22 -6.62
N VAL A 40 0.07 -17.62 -5.46
CA VAL A 40 -1.13 -17.95 -4.68
C VAL A 40 -2.39 -17.33 -5.28
N TYR A 41 -2.31 -16.09 -5.73
CA TYR A 41 -3.48 -15.34 -6.22
C TYR A 41 -3.58 -15.26 -7.75
N GLY A 42 -2.57 -15.75 -8.48
CA GLY A 42 -2.55 -15.77 -9.94
C GLY A 42 -2.34 -14.39 -10.60
N GLU A 43 -2.19 -13.33 -9.81
CA GLU A 43 -1.95 -11.97 -10.28
C GLU A 43 -0.47 -11.61 -10.09
N GLN A 44 0.22 -11.17 -11.14
CA GLN A 44 1.60 -10.71 -11.00
C GLN A 44 1.63 -9.43 -10.19
N VAL A 45 2.21 -9.51 -9.00
CA VAL A 45 2.39 -8.36 -8.12
C VAL A 45 3.87 -8.00 -8.04
N ASP A 46 4.17 -6.71 -8.18
CA ASP A 46 5.51 -6.17 -7.98
C ASP A 46 5.74 -5.85 -6.49
N ALA A 47 6.97 -6.04 -6.01
CA ALA A 47 7.44 -5.55 -4.72
C ALA A 47 7.12 -4.05 -4.53
N ALA A 48 7.22 -3.23 -5.59
CA ALA A 48 6.88 -1.81 -5.53
C ALA A 48 5.39 -1.55 -5.30
N ALA A 49 4.51 -2.45 -5.75
CA ALA A 49 3.08 -2.38 -5.47
C ALA A 49 2.77 -2.86 -4.05
N LEU A 50 3.45 -3.90 -3.56
CA LEU A 50 3.23 -4.45 -2.22
C LEU A 50 3.77 -3.58 -1.10
N ALA A 51 4.91 -2.90 -1.31
CA ALA A 51 5.58 -2.14 -0.26
C ALA A 51 4.66 -1.09 0.40
N PRO A 52 3.92 -0.24 -0.34
CA PRO A 52 2.96 0.69 0.26
C PRO A 52 1.86 -0.01 1.06
N HIS A 53 1.32 -1.13 0.58
CA HIS A 53 0.28 -1.90 1.28
C HIS A 53 0.81 -2.51 2.58
N MET A 54 2.01 -3.09 2.55
CA MET A 54 2.66 -3.67 3.73
C MET A 54 2.99 -2.59 4.77
N LEU A 55 3.51 -1.43 4.33
CA LEU A 55 3.80 -0.30 5.22
C LEU A 55 2.53 0.28 5.85
N ALA A 56 1.47 0.45 5.06
CA ALA A 56 0.18 0.91 5.58
C ALA A 56 -0.41 -0.06 6.60
N TRP A 57 -0.34 -1.37 6.32
CA TRP A 57 -0.76 -2.40 7.26
C TRP A 57 0.08 -2.38 8.53
N PHE A 58 1.41 -2.25 8.41
CA PHE A 58 2.31 -2.19 9.56
C PHE A 58 1.97 -1.00 10.47
N LEU A 59 1.89 0.21 9.91
CA LEU A 59 1.56 1.43 10.67
C LEU A 59 0.18 1.36 11.32
N LYS A 60 -0.81 0.79 10.63
CA LYS A 60 -2.17 0.60 11.17
C LYS A 60 -2.18 -0.35 12.37
N ASN A 61 -1.33 -1.37 12.37
CA ASN A 61 -1.33 -2.41 13.40
C ASN A 61 -0.39 -2.10 14.57
N ASP A 62 0.63 -1.26 14.38
CA ASP A 62 1.53 -0.81 15.44
C ASP A 62 0.76 -0.05 16.53
N ARG A 63 0.64 -0.68 17.71
CA ARG A 63 -0.08 -0.12 18.86
C ARG A 63 0.68 1.03 19.51
N GLY A 64 2.01 0.96 19.53
CA GLY A 64 2.86 1.99 20.11
C GLY A 64 2.84 3.26 19.26
N PHE A 65 2.79 3.09 17.94
CA PHE A 65 2.55 4.19 17.01
C PHE A 65 1.16 4.79 17.22
N ARG A 66 0.10 3.96 17.23
CA ARG A 66 -1.29 4.43 17.43
C ARG A 66 -1.51 5.18 18.74
N GLN A 67 -0.95 4.71 19.85
CA GLN A 67 -1.10 5.38 21.16
C GLN A 67 -0.42 6.75 21.24
N ARG A 68 0.55 7.04 20.36
CA ARG A 68 1.31 8.30 20.36
C ARG A 68 0.92 9.24 19.22
N SER A 69 0.00 8.82 18.36
CA SER A 69 -0.46 9.59 17.21
C SER A 69 -1.86 10.21 17.42
N GLU A 70 -2.40 10.11 18.64
CA GLU A 70 -3.57 10.85 19.12
C GLU A 70 -3.19 12.21 19.73
#